data_AF-A0A660W6H2-F1
#
_entry.id   AF-A0A660W6H2-F1
#
_cell.length_a   1.000
_cell.length_b   1.000
_cell.length_c   1.000
_cell.angle_alpha   90.00
_cell.angle_beta   90.00
_cell.angle_gamma   90.00
#
_symmetry.space_group_name_H-M   'P 1'
#
loop_
_entity.id
_entity.type
_entity.pdbx_description
1 polymer ?
#
loop_
_entity_poly.entity_id
_entity_poly.type
_entity_poly.pdbx_seq_one_letter_code
_entity_poly.pdbx_strand_id
1 'polypeptide(L)'
;MEDKKVTVEEMEALLAGDFRRFAEQMAAAMNEAKAGSIIADSELPVFEASGEFRQQAFEKALGLVQVKHEAFSPSAKPDAEQGNQGGPACDDQR
;
A
#
# COMPACT_ATOMS: atom_id res chain seq x y z
N MET A 1 6.34 18.29 -6.75
CA MET A 1 6.41 17.12 -5.85
C MET A 1 5.35 16.14 -6.32
N GLU A 2 5.57 15.48 -7.45
CA GLU A 2 4.53 14.68 -8.13
C GLU A 2 4.69 13.16 -7.90
N ASP A 3 5.85 12.69 -7.43
CA ASP A 3 6.28 11.30 -7.65
C ASP A 3 6.05 10.33 -6.47
N LYS A 4 5.12 10.63 -5.56
CA LYS A 4 4.87 9.79 -4.36
C LYS A 4 3.48 9.15 -4.28
N LYS A 5 2.63 9.35 -5.28
CA LYS A 5 1.28 8.80 -5.28
C LYS A 5 1.31 7.33 -5.72
N VAL A 6 0.45 6.53 -5.11
CA VAL A 6 0.15 5.18 -5.59
C VAL A 6 -0.75 5.30 -6.82
N THR A 7 -0.42 4.58 -7.90
CA THR A 7 -1.23 4.57 -9.12
C THR A 7 -2.19 3.39 -9.15
N VAL A 8 -3.16 3.43 -10.07
CA VAL A 8 -4.13 2.34 -10.23
C VAL A 8 -3.43 1.08 -10.73
N GLU A 9 -2.49 1.22 -11.65
CA GLU A 9 -1.73 0.10 -12.25
C GLU A 9 -0.89 -0.63 -11.21
N GLU A 10 -0.28 0.10 -10.26
CA GLU A 10 0.45 -0.50 -9.16
C GLU A 10 -0.48 -1.27 -8.21
N MET A 11 -1.68 -0.73 -7.95
CA MET A 11 -2.69 -1.42 -7.15
C MET A 11 -3.22 -2.68 -7.85
N GLU A 12 -3.50 -2.60 -9.15
CA GLU A 12 -3.93 -3.75 -9.95
C GLU A 12 -2.86 -4.85 -9.95
N ALA A 13 -1.59 -4.48 -10.16
CA ALA A 13 -0.49 -5.43 -10.12
C ALA A 13 -0.30 -6.05 -8.74
N LEU A 14 -0.39 -5.25 -7.67
CA LEU A 14 -0.25 -5.70 -6.28
C LEU A 14 -1.36 -6.67 -5.87
N LEU A 15 -2.59 -6.44 -6.35
CA LEU A 15 -3.78 -7.21 -5.96
C LEU A 15 -4.15 -8.33 -6.93
N ALA A 16 -3.51 -8.44 -8.10
CA ALA A 16 -3.87 -9.40 -9.14
C ALA A 16 -3.96 -10.85 -8.61
N GLY A 17 -3.01 -11.26 -7.76
CA GLY A 17 -3.00 -12.59 -7.14
C GLY A 17 -4.15 -12.80 -6.16
N ASP A 18 -4.39 -11.82 -5.29
CA ASP A 18 -5.46 -11.90 -4.28
C ASP A 18 -6.84 -11.84 -4.94
N PHE A 19 -7.00 -11.02 -5.99
CA PHE A 19 -8.22 -10.93 -6.77
C PHE A 19 -8.52 -12.25 -7.48
N ARG A 20 -7.50 -12.89 -8.06
CA ARG A 20 -7.65 -14.23 -8.64
C ARG A 20 -8.11 -15.24 -7.61
N ARG A 21 -7.51 -15.25 -6.42
CA ARG A 21 -7.92 -16.14 -5.31
C ARG A 21 -9.37 -15.89 -4.90
N PHE A 22 -9.77 -14.63 -4.78
CA PHE A 22 -11.16 -14.26 -4.49
C PHE A 22 -12.12 -14.76 -5.58
N ALA A 23 -11.75 -14.61 -6.86
CA ALA A 23 -12.55 -15.11 -7.97
C ALA A 23 -12.68 -16.65 -7.96
N GLU A 24 -11.61 -17.36 -7.58
CA GLU A 24 -11.63 -18.82 -7.40
C GLU A 24 -12.57 -19.23 -6.25
N GLN A 25 -12.53 -18.53 -5.11
CA GLN A 25 -13.45 -18.76 -3.98
C GLN A 25 -14.91 -18.47 -4.37
N MET A 26 -15.15 -17.39 -5.12
CA MET A 26 -16.49 -17.05 -5.61
C MET A 26 -17.02 -18.12 -6.56
N ALA A 27 -16.20 -18.57 -7.51
CA ALA A 27 -16.58 -19.63 -8.44
C ALA A 27 -16.88 -20.95 -7.69
N ALA A 28 -16.08 -21.29 -6.69
CA ALA A 28 -16.33 -22.47 -5.85
C ALA A 28 -17.68 -22.36 -5.13
N ALA A 29 -17.95 -21.24 -4.45
CA ALA A 29 -19.22 -21.02 -3.75
C ALA A 29 -20.44 -21.11 -4.68
N MET A 30 -20.33 -20.55 -5.89
CA MET A 30 -21.40 -20.61 -6.89
C MET A 30 -21.63 -22.04 -7.41
N ASN A 31 -20.58 -22.83 -7.57
CA ASN A 31 -20.67 -24.20 -8.09
C ASN A 31 -21.08 -25.23 -7.03
N GLU A 32 -20.74 -25.00 -5.77
CA GLU A 32 -21.14 -25.86 -4.63
C GLU A 32 -22.59 -25.63 -4.21
N ALA A 33 -23.15 -24.46 -4.53
CA ALA A 33 -24.51 -24.11 -4.24
C ALA A 33 -25.52 -25.03 -4.98
N LYS A 34 -26.62 -25.37 -4.30
CA LYS A 34 -27.63 -26.24 -4.90
C LYS A 34 -28.40 -25.51 -6.00
N ALA A 35 -28.72 -26.22 -7.08
CA ALA A 35 -29.63 -25.72 -8.10
C ALA A 35 -30.97 -25.31 -7.46
N GLY A 36 -31.41 -24.08 -7.70
CA GLY A 36 -32.60 -23.48 -7.08
C GLY A 36 -32.38 -22.79 -5.74
N SER A 37 -31.17 -22.89 -5.17
CA SER A 37 -30.76 -22.20 -3.92
C SER A 37 -29.44 -21.43 -4.10
N ILE A 38 -29.03 -21.13 -5.35
CA ILE A 38 -27.72 -20.54 -5.65
C ILE A 38 -27.44 -19.30 -4.81
N ILE A 39 -28.41 -18.38 -4.71
CA ILE A 39 -28.25 -17.15 -3.94
C ILE A 39 -28.08 -17.45 -2.45
N ALA A 40 -29.01 -18.21 -1.85
CA ALA A 40 -29.00 -18.48 -0.41
C ALA A 40 -27.75 -19.26 0.04
N ASP A 41 -27.27 -20.18 -0.80
CA ASP A 41 -26.13 -21.03 -0.47
C ASP A 41 -24.78 -20.37 -0.77
N SER A 42 -24.71 -19.43 -1.73
CA SER A 42 -23.44 -18.79 -2.14
C SER A 42 -23.22 -17.37 -1.63
N GLU A 43 -24.26 -16.62 -1.28
CA GLU A 43 -24.15 -15.20 -0.91
C GLU A 43 -23.25 -15.00 0.31
N LEU A 44 -23.46 -15.78 1.37
CA LEU A 44 -22.66 -15.65 2.60
C LEU A 44 -21.19 -16.06 2.38
N PRO A 45 -20.86 -17.22 1.76
CA PRO A 45 -19.47 -17.54 1.41
C PRO A 45 -18.78 -16.48 0.56
N VAL A 46 -19.47 -15.93 -0.44
CA VAL A 46 -18.92 -14.86 -1.28
C VAL A 46 -18.72 -13.57 -0.49
N PHE A 47 -19.64 -13.24 0.41
CA PHE A 47 -19.51 -12.08 1.29
C PHE A 47 -18.29 -12.20 2.21
N GLU A 48 -18.07 -13.36 2.82
CA GLU A 48 -16.90 -13.63 3.66
C GLU A 48 -15.60 -13.52 2.86
N ALA A 49 -15.52 -14.19 1.71
CA ALA A 49 -14.36 -14.11 0.80
C ALA A 49 -14.07 -12.67 0.35
N SER A 50 -15.12 -11.85 0.13
CA SER A 50 -14.96 -10.44 -0.20
C SER A 50 -14.38 -9.63 0.97
N GLY A 51 -14.70 -10.00 2.21
CA GLY A 51 -14.16 -9.40 3.42
C GLY A 51 -12.66 -9.66 3.55
N GLU A 52 -12.26 -10.91 3.37
CA GLU A 52 -10.83 -11.30 3.36
C GLU A 52 -10.04 -10.55 2.29
N PHE A 53 -10.58 -10.50 1.06
CA PHE A 53 -9.94 -9.76 -0.04
C PHE A 53 -9.80 -8.27 0.29
N ARG A 54 -10.85 -7.62 0.81
CA ARG A 54 -10.78 -6.20 1.20
C ARG A 54 -9.73 -5.95 2.27
N GLN A 55 -9.63 -6.83 3.27
CA GLN A 55 -8.63 -6.71 4.33
C GLN A 55 -7.21 -6.78 3.75
N GLN A 56 -6.91 -7.82 2.98
CA GLN A 56 -5.60 -8.02 2.36
C GLN A 56 -5.25 -6.85 1.44
N ALA A 57 -6.21 -6.38 0.65
CA ALA A 57 -6.02 -5.26 -0.25
C ALA A 57 -5.63 -3.98 0.50
N PHE A 58 -6.28 -3.70 1.63
CA PHE A 58 -5.98 -2.53 2.44
C PHE A 58 -4.60 -2.62 3.11
N GLU A 59 -4.25 -3.78 3.68
CA GLU A 59 -2.94 -4.02 4.29
C GLU A 59 -1.81 -3.82 3.27
N LYS A 60 -1.98 -4.36 2.05
CA LYS A 60 -0.98 -4.21 0.98
C LYS A 60 -0.90 -2.77 0.44
N ALA A 61 -2.04 -2.09 0.31
CA ALA A 61 -2.07 -0.67 -0.09
C ALA A 61 -1.30 0.20 0.91
N LEU A 62 -1.49 -0.03 2.22
CA LEU A 62 -0.76 0.67 3.26
C LEU A 62 0.75 0.42 3.17
N GLY A 63 1.16 -0.82 2.93
CA GLY A 63 2.57 -1.17 2.71
C GLY A 63 3.17 -0.43 1.51
N LEU A 64 2.45 -0.36 0.39
CA LEU A 64 2.91 0.33 -0.81
C LEU A 64 3.07 1.85 -0.57
N VAL A 65 2.14 2.47 0.15
CA VAL A 65 2.25 3.89 0.55
C VAL A 65 3.48 4.08 1.44
N GLN A 66 3.68 3.23 2.46
CA GLN A 66 4.83 3.35 3.36
C GLN A 66 6.15 3.27 2.61
N VAL A 67 6.34 2.29 1.72
CA VAL A 67 7.57 2.16 0.92
C VAL A 67 7.86 3.42 0.10
N LYS A 68 6.84 4.03 -0.52
CA LYS A 68 7.00 5.27 -1.29
C LYS A 68 7.35 6.48 -0.42
N HIS A 69 6.92 6.49 0.84
CA HIS A 69 7.21 7.56 1.78
C HIS A 69 8.55 7.37 2.52
N GLU A 70 8.95 6.13 2.80
CA GLU A 70 10.19 5.75 3.49
C GLU A 70 11.47 5.84 2.63
N ALA A 71 11.35 6.06 1.31
CA ALA A 71 12.48 6.33 0.42
C ALA A 71 13.32 7.56 0.81
N PHE A 72 12.97 8.29 1.88
CA PHE A 72 13.84 9.26 2.55
C PHE A 72 14.72 8.56 3.59
N SER A 73 15.87 8.06 3.15
CA SER A 73 16.91 7.57 4.07
C SER A 73 17.69 8.77 4.66
N PRO A 74 17.70 9.01 5.98
CA PRO A 74 18.39 10.16 6.60
C PRO A 74 19.93 10.07 6.59
N SER A 75 20.52 9.16 5.82
CA SER A 75 21.98 8.97 5.72
C SER A 75 22.61 9.56 4.46
N ALA A 76 21.86 10.33 3.65
CA ALA A 76 22.47 11.16 2.61
C ALA A 76 23.29 12.26 3.30
N LYS A 77 24.60 12.01 3.45
CA LYS A 77 25.57 12.97 3.99
C LYS A 77 25.45 14.28 3.21
N PRO A 78 25.45 15.45 3.87
CA PRO A 78 25.47 16.73 3.17
C PRO A 78 26.71 16.79 2.28
N ASP A 79 26.54 17.19 1.02
CA ASP A 79 27.66 17.56 0.15
C ASP A 79 28.47 18.63 0.89
N ALA A 80 29.64 18.22 1.35
CA ALA A 80 30.54 19.04 2.12
C ALA A 80 31.36 19.92 1.18
N GLU A 81 30.75 20.86 0.47
CA GLU A 81 31.46 21.99 -0.13
C GLU A 81 30.57 23.24 -0.15
N GLN A 82 30.85 24.17 0.77
CA GLN A 82 31.03 25.62 0.56
C GLN A 82 30.58 26.44 1.78
N GLY A 83 31.54 27.18 2.35
CA GLY A 83 31.23 28.33 3.20
C GLY A 83 31.87 28.36 4.60
N ASN A 84 33.15 27.99 4.76
CA ASN A 84 33.92 28.47 5.91
C ASN A 84 34.20 29.97 5.75
N GLN A 85 33.20 30.82 5.98
CA GLN A 85 33.41 32.24 6.22
C GLN A 85 33.53 32.42 7.73
N GLY A 86 34.77 32.66 8.17
CA GLY A 86 35.08 33.03 9.53
C GLY A 86 34.43 34.36 9.92
N GLY A 87 34.02 34.43 11.18
CA GLY A 87 33.53 35.64 11.86
C GLY A 87 32.10 35.45 12.38
N PRO A 88 31.89 35.63 13.69
CA PRO A 88 31.85 37.00 14.17
C PRO A 88 32.90 37.28 15.24
N ALA A 89 33.51 38.46 15.17
CA ALA A 89 34.22 39.04 16.29
C ALA A 89 33.23 39.20 17.45
N CYS A 90 33.53 38.56 18.58
CA CYS A 90 32.85 38.85 19.83
C CYS A 90 33.24 40.26 20.25
N ASP A 91 32.26 41.15 20.21
CA ASP A 91 32.31 42.45 20.85
C ASP A 91 31.88 42.31 22.32
N ASP A 92 32.54 43.08 23.17
CA ASP A 92 32.18 43.46 24.56
C ASP A 92 32.44 42.45 25.71
N GLN A 93 33.30 42.83 26.67
CA GLN A 93 32.87 43.35 27.98
C GLN A 93 34.00 43.56 29.01
N ARG A 94 34.14 44.84 29.38
CA ARG A 94 34.50 45.42 30.71
C ARG A 94 35.94 45.42 31.24
#